data_AF-A0A6G3WL89-F1
#
_entry.id   AF-A0A6G3WL89-F1
#
_cell.length_a   1.000
_cell.length_b   1.000
_cell.length_c   1.000
_cell.angle_alpha   90.00
_cell.angle_beta   90.00
_cell.angle_gamma   90.00
#
_symmetry.space_group_name_H-M   'P 1'
#
loop_
_entity.id
_entity.type
_entity.pdbx_description
1 polymer ?
#
loop_
_entity_poly.entity_id
_entity_poly.type
_entity_poly.pdbx_seq_one_letter_code
_entity_poly.pdbx_strand_id
1 'polypeptide(L)' 'QRLNAQPVVNAGGGLLVDDAALTPEWVQGNVLPVLSDPHRLYEMSRAAAEFGRRDADDLLVGMVYEAIAACR' A
#
# COMPACT_ATOMS: atom_id res chain seq x y z
N GLN A 1 8.93 5.08 1.40
CA GLN A 1 8.86 5.89 0.17
C GLN A 1 7.47 6.52 0.08
N ARG A 2 7.34 7.84 0.31
CA ARG A 2 6.05 8.56 0.28
C ARG A 2 5.31 8.36 -1.05
N LEU A 3 6.04 8.39 -2.16
CA LEU A 3 5.52 8.21 -3.52
C LEU A 3 4.82 6.86 -3.73
N ASN A 4 5.29 5.79 -3.07
CA ASN A 4 4.68 4.47 -3.19
C ASN A 4 3.39 4.35 -2.36
N ALA A 5 3.30 5.10 -1.26
CA ALA A 5 2.15 5.08 -0.35
C ALA A 5 1.01 6.02 -0.80
N GLN A 6 1.36 7.10 -1.52
CA GLN A 6 0.40 8.13 -1.94
C GLN A 6 -0.81 7.59 -2.71
N PRO A 7 -0.68 6.65 -3.67
CA PRO A 7 -1.84 6.12 -4.39
C PRO A 7 -2.84 5.42 -3.46
N VAL A 8 -2.34 4.61 -2.53
CA VAL A 8 -3.16 3.87 -1.54
C VAL A 8 -3.86 4.84 -0.60
N VAL A 9 -3.15 5.85 -0.11
CA VAL A 9 -3.67 6.87 0.80
C VAL A 9 -4.74 7.73 0.11
N ASN A 10 -4.52 8.12 -1.15
CA ASN A 10 -5.48 8.89 -1.94
C ASN A 10 -6.78 8.12 -2.19
N ALA A 11 -6.70 6.79 -2.31
CA ALA A 11 -7.88 5.93 -2.41
C ALA A 11 -8.57 5.67 -1.05
N GLY A 12 -8.03 6.22 0.05
CA GLY A 12 -8.54 5.99 1.40
C GLY A 12 -8.07 4.67 2.02
N GLY A 13 -7.16 3.94 1.37
CA GLY A 13 -6.67 2.65 1.85
C GLY A 13 -5.63 2.72 2.97
N GLY A 14 -5.14 3.92 3.31
CA GLY A 14 -4.08 4.06 4.32
C GLY A 14 -3.94 5.47 4.86
N LEU A 15 -3.14 5.58 5.92
CA LEU A 15 -2.73 6.84 6.52
C LEU A 15 -1.25 7.08 6.23
N LEU A 16 -0.88 8.34 6.03
CA LEU A 16 0.50 8.74 5.83
C LEU A 16 0.90 9.72 6.92
N VAL A 17 2.07 9.50 7.51
CA VAL A 17 2.67 10.36 8.53
C VAL A 17 4.14 10.51 8.24
N ASP A 18 4.67 11.67 8.57
CA ASP A 18 6.11 11.93 8.48
C ASP A 18 6.84 11.21 9.61
N ASP A 19 8.00 10.63 9.32
CA ASP A 19 8.77 9.87 10.31
C ASP A 19 9.03 10.68 11.59
N ALA A 20 9.32 11.98 11.45
CA ALA A 20 9.54 12.88 12.57
C ALA A 20 8.28 13.17 13.42
N ALA A 21 7.09 12.92 12.86
CA ALA A 21 5.80 13.13 13.51
C ALA A 21 5.16 11.82 14.01
N LEU A 22 5.79 10.67 13.75
CA LEU A 22 5.30 9.38 14.22
C LEU A 22 5.59 9.22 15.72
N THR A 23 4.59 9.51 16.55
CA THR A 23 4.65 9.37 18.02
C THR A 23 3.57 8.41 18.53
N PRO A 24 3.67 7.92 19.78
CA PRO A 24 2.61 7.12 20.41
C PRO A 24 1.25 7.83 20.43
N GLU A 25 1.22 9.15 20.61
CA GLU A 25 0.01 9.96 20.61
C GLU A 25 -0.61 10.00 19.22
N TRP A 26 0.22 10.11 18.17
CA TRP A 26 -0.26 10.02 16.80
C TRP A 26 -0.89 8.65 16.53
N VAL A 27 -0.26 7.55 16.96
CA VAL A 27 -0.80 6.20 16.81
C VAL A 27 -2.15 6.07 17.54
N GLN A 28 -2.24 6.55 18.79
CA GLN A 28 -3.47 6.51 19.56
C GLN A 28 -4.60 7.34 18.92
N GLY A 29 -4.27 8.51 18.36
CA GLY A 29 -5.26 9.39 17.74
C GLY A 29 -5.67 8.99 16.32
N ASN A 30 -4.84 8.22 15.60
CA ASN A 30 -5.05 7.97 14.18
C ASN A 30 -5.23 6.49 13.84
N VAL A 31 -4.43 5.61 14.42
CA VAL A 31 -4.45 4.16 14.13
C VAL A 31 -5.50 3.44 14.95
N LEU A 32 -5.53 3.66 16.27
CA LEU A 32 -6.50 2.98 17.14
C LEU A 32 -7.96 3.23 16.71
N PRO A 33 -8.38 4.46 16.31
CA PRO A 33 -9.75 4.70 15.86
C PRO A 33 -10.10 3.98 14.55
N VAL A 34 -9.12 3.67 13.70
CA VAL A 34 -9.36 2.81 12.52
C VAL A 34 -9.61 1.38 12.97
N LEU A 35 -8.78 0.85 13.86
CA LEU A 35 -8.87 -0.53 14.33
C LEU A 35 -10.12 -0.79 15.18
N SER A 36 -10.61 0.22 15.90
CA SER A 36 -11.81 0.11 16.74
C SER A 36 -13.13 0.27 15.96
N ASP A 37 -13.09 0.69 14.70
CA ASP A 37 -14.26 0.85 13.84
C ASP A 37 -14.21 -0.19 12.70
N PRO A 38 -14.94 -1.31 12.83
CA PRO A 38 -14.93 -2.39 11.83
C PRO A 38 -15.38 -1.94 10.43
N HIS A 39 -16.31 -0.98 10.35
CA HIS A 39 -16.79 -0.48 9.07
C HIS A 39 -15.70 0.33 8.37
N ARG A 40 -15.09 1.27 9.08
CA ARG A 40 -13.96 2.05 8.56
C ARG A 40 -12.79 1.15 8.18
N LEU A 41 -12.45 0.17 9.02
CA LEU A 41 -11.38 -0.78 8.73
C LEU A 41 -11.66 -1.58 7.44
N TYR A 42 -12.90 -2.03 7.24
CA TYR A 42 -13.31 -2.75 6.03
C TYR A 42 -13.16 -1.90 4.78
N GLU A 43 -13.67 -0.66 4.78
CA GLU A 43 -13.58 0.25 3.64
C GLU A 43 -12.12 0.57 3.29
N MET A 44 -11.28 0.87 4.29
CA MET A 44 -9.86 1.10 4.07
C MET A 44 -9.15 -0.16 3.54
N SER A 45 -9.49 -1.35 4.06
CA SER A 45 -8.91 -2.62 3.60
C SER A 45 -9.28 -2.92 2.16
N ARG A 46 -10.53 -2.65 1.76
CA ARG A 46 -10.98 -2.79 0.37
C ARG A 46 -10.25 -1.84 -0.56
N ALA A 47 -10.19 -0.56 -0.21
CA ALA A 47 -9.47 0.43 -1.01
C ALA A 47 -8.01 0.05 -1.16
N ALA A 48 -7.34 -0.41 -0.09
CA ALA A 48 -5.95 -0.82 -0.14
C ALA A 48 -5.71 -2.07 -1.02
N ALA A 49 -6.66 -3.02 -1.03
CA ALA A 49 -6.53 -4.26 -1.80
C ALA A 49 -6.49 -4.05 -3.33
N GLU A 50 -6.94 -2.90 -3.81
CA GLU A 50 -6.85 -2.52 -5.22
C GLU A 50 -5.43 -2.07 -5.61
N PHE A 51 -4.56 -1.81 -4.62
CA PHE A 51 -3.19 -1.34 -4.82
C PHE A 51 -2.20 -2.44 -4.45
N GLY A 52 -1.54 -2.97 -5.48
CA GLY A 52 -0.61 -4.08 -5.37
C GLY A 52 -0.95 -5.14 -6.40
N ARG A 53 -0.12 -5.27 -7.43
CA ARG A 53 -0.26 -6.34 -8.41
C ARG A 53 0.22 -7.65 -7.79
N ARG A 54 -0.71 -8.55 -7.47
CA ARG A 54 -0.41 -9.90 -6.97
C ARG A 54 0.41 -10.74 -7.96
N ASP A 55 0.42 -10.35 -9.23
CA ASP A 55 1.10 -11.00 -10.36
C ASP A 55 2.36 -10.25 -10.81
N ALA A 56 2.81 -9.25 -10.06
CA ALA A 56 3.94 -8.40 -10.47
C ALA A 56 5.24 -9.20 -10.62
N ASP A 57 5.43 -10.20 -9.79
CA ASP A 57 6.54 -11.15 -9.82
C ASP A 57 6.46 -12.06 -11.06
N ASP A 58 5.31 -12.64 -11.36
CA ASP A 58 5.10 -13.47 -12.54
C ASP A 58 5.35 -12.69 -13.85
N LEU A 59 4.90 -11.44 -13.90
CA LEU A 59 5.14 -10.57 -15.06
C LEU A 59 6.60 -10.17 -15.19
N LEU A 60 7.26 -9.88 -14.08
CA LEU A 60 8.67 -9.55 -14.08
C LEU A 60 9.49 -10.74 -14.60
N VAL A 61 9.16 -11.95 -14.16
CA VAL A 61 9.76 -13.19 -14.67
C VAL A 61 9.54 -13.34 -16.17
N GLY A 62 8.30 -13.10 -16.65
CA GLY A 62 8.00 -13.09 -18.08
C GLY A 62 8.85 -12.09 -18.88
N MET A 63 8.96 -10.84 -18.40
CA MET A 63 9.77 -9.80 -19.03
C MET A 63 11.26 -10.17 -19.09
N VAL A 64 11.79 -10.82 -18.04
CA VAL A 64 13.19 -11.29 -18.02
C VAL A 64 13.41 -12.39 -19.06
N TYR A 65 12.48 -13.35 -19.19
CA TYR A 65 12.59 -14.38 -20.21
C TYR A 65 12.53 -13.82 -21.63
N GLU A 66 11.63 -12.87 -21.90
CA GLU A 66 11.57 -12.17 -23.19
C GLU A 66 12.88 -11.44 -23.52
N ALA A 67 13.45 -10.72 -22.56
CA ALA A 67 14.71 -10.00 -22.74
C ALA A 67 15.89 -10.94 -23.05
N ILE A 68 15.95 -12.10 -22.38
CA ILE A 68 16.97 -13.13 -22.66
C ILE A 68 16.79 -13.69 -24.07
N ALA A 69 15.56 -13.96 -24.49
CA ALA A 69 15.26 -14.50 -25.81
C ALA A 69 15.57 -13.51 -26.95
N ALA A 70 15.34 -12.21 -26.73
CA ALA A 70 15.60 -11.16 -27.70
C ALA A 70 17.10 -10.84 -27.90
N CYS A 71 17.94 -11.17 -26.92
CA CYS A 71 19.40 -11.01 -26.98
C CYS A 71 20.12 -12.20 -27.66
N ARG A 72 19.38 -13.16 -28.22
CA ARG A 72 19.91 -14.36 -28.89
C ARG A 72 19.69 -14.29 -30.40
#